data_AF-A0A382RTZ1-F1
#
_entry.id   AF-A0A382RTZ1-F1
#
_cell.length_a   1.000
_cell.length_b   1.000
_cell.length_c   1.000
_cell.angle_alpha   90.00
_cell.angle_beta   90.00
_cell.angle_gamma   90.00
#
_symmetry.space_group_name_H-M   'P 1'
#
loop_
_entity.id
_entity.type
_entity.pdbx_description
1 polymer ?
#
loop_
_entity_poly.entity_id
_entity_poly.type
_entity_poly.pdbx_seq_one_letter_code
_entity_poly.pdbx_strand_id
1 'polypeptide(L)'
;MPKVKPVKKSCRKFIIPKAVAALATLAAALSPGPAGTADAARVYRDRVNPQWAIDNSHFWYRNDLAQGTREFVLVDLKKGTREPAFDGERLARALLDAGVKGIEADRLPL
;
A
#
# COMPACT_ATOMS: atom_id res chain seq x y z
N MET A 1 2.70 20.63 57.46
CA MET A 1 2.49 20.34 56.03
C MET A 1 2.93 18.91 55.73
N PRO A 2 2.19 18.17 54.90
CA PRO A 2 1.94 16.74 55.09
C PRO A 2 2.97 15.80 54.45
N LYS A 3 3.28 14.71 55.16
CA LYS A 3 3.99 13.53 54.65
C LYS A 3 3.10 12.81 53.62
N VAL A 4 3.41 12.97 52.34
CA VAL A 4 2.80 12.20 51.26
C VAL A 4 3.48 10.83 51.19
N LYS A 5 2.77 9.77 51.58
CA LYS A 5 3.17 8.38 51.31
C LYS A 5 2.42 7.88 50.07
N PRO A 6 3.09 7.50 48.96
CA PRO A 6 2.39 6.83 47.88
C PRO A 6 2.29 5.31 48.13
N VAL A 7 1.03 4.89 48.35
CA VAL A 7 0.34 3.66 47.90
C VAL A 7 1.20 2.43 47.55
N LYS A 8 1.01 1.37 48.36
CA LYS A 8 1.38 -0.01 48.05
C LYS A 8 0.54 -0.51 46.85
N LYS A 9 1.18 -0.85 45.74
CA LYS A 9 0.51 -1.48 44.59
C LYS A 9 0.12 -2.91 44.97
N SER A 10 -1.19 -3.13 45.14
CA SER A 10 -1.77 -4.43 45.46
C SER A 10 -1.57 -5.42 44.33
N CYS A 11 -1.20 -6.61 44.75
CA CYS A 11 -1.13 -7.86 44.02
C CYS A 11 -2.46 -8.20 43.32
N ARG A 12 -2.38 -8.68 42.09
CA ARG A 12 -3.33 -9.66 41.53
C ARG A 12 -2.55 -10.58 40.58
N LYS A 13 -1.83 -11.53 41.19
CA LYS A 13 -1.40 -12.76 40.52
C LYS A 13 -2.66 -13.56 40.20
N PHE A 14 -3.15 -13.45 38.96
CA PHE A 14 -4.13 -14.41 38.46
C PHE A 14 -3.39 -15.65 38.00
N ILE A 15 -3.32 -16.60 38.93
CA ILE A 15 -2.97 -17.99 38.68
C ILE A 15 -4.19 -18.60 37.99
N ILE A 16 -4.09 -18.85 36.68
CA ILE A 16 -5.11 -19.61 35.94
C ILE A 16 -4.71 -21.09 36.03
N PRO A 17 -5.62 -21.99 36.47
CA PRO A 17 -5.28 -23.39 36.70
C PRO A 17 -5.00 -24.13 35.39
N LYS A 18 -3.96 -24.98 35.43
CA LYS A 18 -3.68 -26.01 34.42
C LYS A 18 -4.75 -27.10 34.48
N ALA A 19 -5.08 -27.60 33.29
CA ALA A 19 -5.73 -28.87 32.99
C ALA A 19 -7.27 -28.93 33.07
N VAL A 20 -7.90 -28.92 31.90
CA VAL A 20 -8.94 -29.89 31.57
C VAL A 20 -8.61 -30.45 30.18
N ALA A 21 -8.63 -31.77 30.11
CA ALA A 21 -8.19 -32.59 29.00
C ALA A 21 -9.20 -32.61 27.84
N ALA A 22 -8.64 -32.82 26.65
CA ALA A 22 -9.16 -33.61 25.53
C ALA A 22 -10.62 -33.41 25.09
N LEU A 23 -10.78 -32.77 23.93
CA LEU A 23 -11.50 -33.38 22.81
C LEU A 23 -10.94 -32.81 21.50
N ALA A 24 -10.38 -33.66 20.65
CA ALA A 24 -9.94 -33.29 19.32
C ALA A 24 -11.16 -33.06 18.43
N THR A 25 -11.36 -31.82 17.97
CA THR A 25 -12.25 -31.53 16.84
C THR A 25 -11.40 -30.99 15.71
N LEU A 26 -11.08 -31.86 14.76
CA LEU A 26 -10.48 -31.47 13.48
C LEU A 26 -11.57 -30.83 12.63
N ALA A 27 -11.74 -29.52 12.74
CA ALA A 27 -12.39 -28.72 11.72
C ALA A 27 -11.32 -27.84 11.10
N ALA A 28 -10.76 -28.29 9.97
CA ALA A 28 -10.00 -27.43 9.09
C ALA A 28 -10.93 -26.29 8.67
N ALA A 29 -10.81 -25.14 9.36
CA ALA A 29 -11.40 -23.91 8.91
C ALA A 29 -10.69 -23.54 7.62
N LEU A 30 -11.31 -23.92 6.49
CA LEU A 30 -11.12 -23.28 5.21
C LEU A 30 -11.48 -21.81 5.44
N SER A 31 -10.52 -21.03 5.92
CA SER A 31 -10.60 -19.59 5.84
C SER A 31 -10.58 -19.29 4.34
N PRO A 32 -11.64 -18.73 3.74
CA PRO A 32 -11.45 -18.06 2.47
C PRO A 32 -10.44 -16.95 2.75
N GLY A 33 -9.19 -17.15 2.35
CA GLY A 33 -8.27 -16.03 2.13
C GLY A 33 -8.97 -15.02 1.23
N PRO A 34 -8.66 -13.72 1.32
CA PRO A 34 -9.34 -12.71 0.50
C PRO A 34 -9.27 -13.20 -0.93
N ALA A 35 -10.43 -13.53 -1.48
CA ALA A 35 -10.57 -13.87 -2.87
C ALA A 35 -10.02 -12.64 -3.59
N GLY A 36 -8.80 -12.74 -4.10
CA GLY A 36 -8.30 -11.81 -5.09
C GLY A 36 -9.38 -11.84 -6.14
N THR A 37 -10.14 -10.75 -6.24
CA THR A 37 -11.14 -10.58 -7.29
C THR A 37 -10.41 -10.91 -8.56
N ALA A 38 -10.74 -12.05 -9.16
CA ALA A 38 -10.18 -12.41 -10.44
C ALA A 38 -10.46 -11.20 -11.33
N ASP A 39 -9.39 -10.49 -11.73
CA ASP A 39 -9.47 -9.38 -12.67
C ASP A 39 -10.08 -9.97 -13.94
N ALA A 40 -11.41 -9.95 -14.03
CA ALA A 40 -12.17 -10.45 -15.16
C ALA A 40 -11.58 -9.80 -16.41
N ALA A 41 -11.16 -10.61 -17.37
CA ALA A 41 -10.44 -10.25 -18.60
C ALA A 41 -10.22 -8.73 -18.80
N ARG A 42 -9.29 -8.16 -18.01
CA ARG A 42 -9.09 -6.72 -17.96
C ARG A 42 -8.08 -6.35 -19.04
N VAL A 43 -8.51 -5.51 -19.97
CA VAL A 43 -7.61 -4.91 -20.95
C VAL A 43 -6.91 -3.74 -20.26
N TYR A 44 -5.59 -3.77 -20.23
CA TYR A 44 -4.77 -2.70 -19.66
C TYR A 44 -4.32 -1.74 -20.76
N ARG A 45 -4.02 -0.49 -20.38
CA ARG A 45 -3.56 0.56 -21.31
C ARG A 45 -4.58 0.87 -22.42
N ASP A 46 -5.85 0.66 -22.15
CA ASP A 46 -6.98 0.88 -23.07
C ASP A 46 -7.39 2.36 -23.16
N ARG A 47 -7.07 3.16 -22.14
CA ARG A 47 -7.39 4.59 -22.06
C ARG A 47 -6.16 5.43 -21.83
N VAL A 48 -6.10 6.57 -22.52
CA VAL A 48 -5.08 7.60 -22.32
C VAL A 48 -5.79 8.88 -21.87
N ASN A 49 -5.49 9.33 -20.66
CA ASN A 49 -5.95 10.62 -20.14
C ASN A 49 -4.75 11.59 -20.08
N PRO A 50 -4.49 12.37 -21.13
CA PRO A 50 -3.28 13.18 -21.22
C PRO A 50 -3.38 14.43 -20.33
N GLN A 51 -2.32 14.66 -19.56
CA GLN A 51 -2.06 15.89 -18.83
C GLN A 51 -1.06 16.72 -19.64
N TRP A 52 -1.54 17.82 -20.21
CA TRP A 52 -0.80 18.64 -21.15
C TRP A 52 0.08 19.67 -20.45
N ALA A 53 1.27 19.90 -20.98
CA ALA A 53 2.06 21.07 -20.63
C ALA A 53 1.48 22.34 -21.27
N ILE A 54 1.75 23.49 -20.63
CA ILE A 54 1.23 24.80 -21.05
C ILE A 54 1.62 25.14 -22.50
N ASP A 55 2.81 24.74 -22.91
CA ASP A 55 3.36 25.00 -24.25
C ASP A 55 2.97 23.96 -25.30
N ASN A 56 2.14 22.97 -24.94
CA ASN A 56 1.73 21.85 -25.79
C ASN A 56 2.90 21.06 -26.41
N SER A 57 4.10 21.12 -25.84
CA SER A 57 5.28 20.42 -26.39
C SER A 57 5.37 18.96 -25.96
N HIS A 58 4.71 18.62 -24.87
CA HIS A 58 4.72 17.29 -24.27
C HIS A 58 3.47 17.12 -23.40
N PHE A 59 3.12 15.87 -23.14
CA PHE A 59 2.08 15.51 -22.18
C PHE A 59 2.48 14.23 -21.46
N TRP A 60 1.92 14.00 -20.28
CA TRP A 60 2.08 12.74 -19.57
C TRP A 60 0.73 12.10 -19.26
N TYR A 61 0.71 10.80 -18.99
CA TYR A 61 -0.50 10.10 -18.59
C TYR A 61 -0.18 8.93 -17.66
N ARG A 62 -1.21 8.45 -16.95
CA ARG A 62 -1.15 7.29 -16.06
C ARG A 62 -1.75 6.06 -16.72
N ASN A 63 -1.06 4.93 -16.63
CA ASN A 63 -1.58 3.59 -16.89
C ASN A 63 -1.89 2.91 -15.56
N ASP A 64 -3.14 2.45 -15.41
CA ASP A 64 -3.51 1.54 -14.33
C ASP A 64 -3.30 0.10 -14.83
N LEU A 65 -2.42 -0.64 -14.16
CA LEU A 65 -1.96 -1.98 -14.51
C LEU A 65 -2.49 -3.02 -13.51
N ALA A 66 -2.14 -4.28 -13.74
CA ALA A 66 -2.57 -5.40 -12.92
C ALA A 66 -2.10 -5.27 -11.46
N GLN A 67 -2.84 -5.87 -10.53
CA GLN A 67 -2.53 -5.83 -9.09
C GLN A 67 -2.38 -4.41 -8.52
N GLY A 68 -3.06 -3.42 -9.11
CA GLY A 68 -3.04 -2.03 -8.65
C GLY A 68 -1.71 -1.30 -8.91
N THR A 69 -0.83 -1.88 -9.73
CA THR A 69 0.40 -1.23 -10.18
C THR A 69 0.08 -0.08 -11.14
N ARG A 70 0.95 0.93 -11.19
CA ARG A 70 0.75 2.15 -11.97
C ARG A 70 2.03 2.54 -12.68
N GLU A 71 1.89 3.00 -13.91
CA GLU A 71 3.00 3.49 -14.73
C GLU A 71 2.66 4.90 -15.22
N PHE A 72 3.65 5.79 -15.16
CA PHE A 72 3.52 7.18 -15.63
C PHE A 72 4.39 7.37 -16.85
N VAL A 73 3.77 7.71 -17.98
CA VAL A 73 4.44 7.83 -19.27
C VAL A 73 4.43 9.28 -19.71
N LEU A 74 5.59 9.80 -20.07
CA LEU A 74 5.78 11.09 -20.72
C LEU A 74 5.93 10.89 -22.23
N VAL A 75 5.29 11.77 -22.99
CA VAL A 75 5.35 11.82 -24.44
C VAL A 75 5.88 13.18 -24.85
N ASP A 76 7.07 13.21 -25.47
CA ASP A 76 7.62 14.40 -26.10
C ASP A 76 7.16 14.45 -27.55
N LEU A 77 6.36 15.46 -27.91
CA LEU A 77 5.78 15.60 -29.25
C LEU A 77 6.79 16.13 -30.27
N LYS A 78 7.82 16.84 -29.81
CA LYS A 78 8.87 17.39 -30.69
C LYS A 78 9.84 16.29 -31.12
N LYS A 79 10.18 15.39 -30.19
CA LYS A 79 11.07 14.26 -30.45
C LYS A 79 10.34 13.00 -30.91
N GLY A 80 9.03 12.92 -30.69
CA GLY A 80 8.24 11.72 -30.97
C GLY A 80 8.60 10.55 -30.04
N THR A 81 9.07 10.83 -28.83
CA THR A 81 9.54 9.82 -27.88
C THR A 81 8.53 9.57 -26.77
N ARG A 82 8.55 8.35 -26.23
CA ARG A 82 7.75 7.93 -25.08
C ARG A 82 8.68 7.33 -24.05
N GLU A 83 8.65 7.86 -22.85
CA GLU A 83 9.57 7.47 -21.77
C GLU A 83 8.86 7.51 -20.40
N PRO A 84 9.40 6.89 -19.36
CA PRO A 84 8.88 7.08 -18.01
C PRO A 84 8.88 8.56 -17.64
N ALA A 85 7.77 9.06 -17.10
CA ALA A 85 7.64 10.48 -16.76
C ALA A 85 8.61 10.93 -15.66
N PHE A 86 9.03 10.00 -14.81
CA PHE A 86 10.01 10.19 -13.77
C PHE A 86 10.59 8.85 -13.32
N ASP A 87 11.66 8.89 -12.53
CA ASP A 87 12.20 7.74 -11.81
C ASP A 87 11.32 7.43 -10.58
N GLY A 88 10.51 6.36 -10.69
CA GLY A 88 9.56 5.97 -9.64
C GLY A 88 10.22 5.53 -8.34
N GLU A 89 11.39 4.90 -8.42
CA GLU A 89 12.19 4.48 -7.25
C GLU A 89 12.68 5.70 -6.48
N ARG A 90 13.24 6.68 -7.19
CA ARG A 90 13.72 7.90 -6.59
C ARG A 90 12.58 8.71 -5.96
N LEU A 91 11.42 8.77 -6.62
CA LEU A 91 10.26 9.47 -6.08
C LEU A 91 9.69 8.76 -4.84
N ALA A 92 9.57 7.42 -4.88
CA ALA A 92 9.12 6.66 -3.72
C ALA A 92 10.00 6.91 -2.49
N ARG A 93 11.33 6.88 -2.66
CA ARG A 93 12.28 7.20 -1.59
C ARG A 93 12.09 8.61 -1.05
N ALA A 94 11.98 9.60 -1.93
CA ALA A 94 11.75 10.99 -1.51
C ALA A 94 10.44 11.17 -0.72
N LEU A 95 9.38 10.45 -1.09
CA LEU A 95 8.11 10.48 -0.37
C LEU A 95 8.20 9.78 1.00
N LEU A 96 8.91 8.66 1.09
CA LEU A 96 9.19 7.98 2.35
C LEU A 96 9.99 8.89 3.30
N ASP A 97 11.02 9.56 2.79
CA ASP A 97 11.84 10.51 3.55
C ASP A 97 11.02 11.73 4.01
N ALA A 98 10.02 12.15 3.22
CA ALA A 98 9.06 13.19 3.59
C ALA A 98 8.00 12.71 4.62
N GLY A 99 8.06 11.45 5.05
CA GLY A 99 7.18 10.88 6.07
C GLY A 99 5.87 10.28 5.55
N VAL A 100 5.71 10.15 4.23
CA VAL A 100 4.57 9.45 3.64
C VAL A 100 4.77 7.94 3.81
N LYS A 101 3.80 7.24 4.42
CA LYS A 101 3.94 5.81 4.76
C LYS A 101 3.33 4.92 3.68
N GLY A 102 3.90 3.72 3.53
CA GLY A 102 3.35 2.68 2.64
C GLY A 102 3.50 3.00 1.15
N ILE A 103 4.60 3.65 0.77
CA ILE A 103 4.88 4.03 -0.60
C ILE A 103 5.76 2.96 -1.25
N GLU A 104 5.25 2.39 -2.34
CA GLU A 104 5.98 1.52 -3.25
C GLU A 104 6.14 2.24 -4.61
N ALA A 105 7.26 2.02 -5.30
CA ALA A 105 7.57 2.71 -6.56
C ALA A 105 6.52 2.45 -7.66
N ASP A 106 5.97 1.25 -7.69
CA ASP A 106 4.92 0.84 -8.63
C ASP A 106 3.49 1.19 -8.16
N ARG A 107 3.31 1.78 -6.96
CA ARG A 107 2.00 2.14 -6.39
C ARG A 107 1.97 3.57 -5.84
N LEU A 108 2.59 4.48 -6.58
CA LEU A 108 2.63 5.88 -6.19
C LEU A 108 1.22 6.51 -6.10
N PRO A 109 0.94 7.31 -5.05
CA PRO A 109 -0.36 7.95 -4.84
C PRO A 109 -0.46 9.27 -5.63
N LEU A 110 -0.30 9.20 -6.95
CA LEU A 110 -0.42 10.34 -7.88
C LEU A 110 -1.65 10.22 -8.80
#